data_AF-A0AAX1QAB4-F1
#
_entry.id   AF-A0AAX1QAB4-F1
#
_cell.length_a   1.000
_cell.length_b   1.000
_cell.length_c   1.000
_cell.angle_alpha   90.00
_cell.angle_beta   90.00
_cell.angle_gamma   90.00
#
_symmetry.space_group_name_H-M   'P 1'
#
loop_
_entity.id
_entity.type
_entity.pdbx_description
1 polymer ?
#
loop_
_entity_poly.entity_id
_entity_poly.type
_entity_poly.pdbx_seq_one_letter_code
_entity_poly.pdbx_strand_id
1 'polypeptide(L)'
;MSSKPFKTNRKKKVVHFNGKRNHFALSSGISFPESIKFTKREAFFRFLSNYENILLKPTSNHSSPTFQVLKDEKGSYKVLTSEGSFLFADKESLFTFLTPKIKTSYLIQQHIPFLQIKNRPFSLKIKVEKRPEGNWEVTEKYVKVKGISKQETDILTVKETFSLLNLPLETLTSLDENILKVVKKLERKALRYPMWEISIGIDEQKKLWVTKANSKPLHIKGQKQNVYTVLKSDESLQPVLPQTHVMNSEEVLWNMLDEHKTIILKPVFGSLGSGVIKVSVQPLSYLIQYRNENKQFLTKKEAFTFLQSMIQNQTYLVQQYIDLATIEGRPLDLRIIVQRNEHSEWVVTGKYAKVASLGYFTTNLATDADVLSIEEAVEKSGLGHLDITKLLQDLDSIALKTAGKLGDISLHQRIWGLDVGIDQKGRIFIIEVNSRPGTKGFRKLKNLDMYKTIRRYKQL
;
A
#
# COMPACT_ATOMS: atom_id res chain seq x y z
N MET A 1 -2.49 35.56 -6.56
CA MET A 1 -2.72 34.95 -5.23
C MET A 1 -1.97 33.62 -5.17
N SER A 2 -1.00 33.51 -4.27
CA SER A 2 -0.04 32.41 -4.21
C SER A 2 -0.67 31.10 -3.71
N SER A 3 -0.58 30.04 -4.52
CA SER A 3 -0.97 28.69 -4.14
C SER A 3 0.06 28.10 -3.17
N LYS A 4 -0.25 28.07 -1.87
CA LYS A 4 0.52 27.28 -0.90
C LYS A 4 0.41 25.79 -1.27
N PRO A 5 1.52 25.05 -1.41
CA PRO A 5 1.44 23.61 -1.58
C PRO A 5 1.03 22.98 -0.25
N PHE A 6 -0.05 22.21 -0.26
CA PHE A 6 -0.42 21.33 0.85
C PHE A 6 0.71 20.31 1.08
N LYS A 7 1.54 20.56 2.10
CA LYS A 7 2.50 19.57 2.61
C LYS A 7 1.72 18.40 3.20
N THR A 8 1.51 17.33 2.42
CA THR A 8 1.05 16.06 2.98
C THR A 8 2.17 15.50 3.86
N ASN A 9 2.02 15.65 5.18
CA ASN A 9 2.95 15.13 6.16
C ASN A 9 2.74 13.60 6.25
N ARG A 10 3.29 12.84 5.29
CA ARG A 10 3.22 11.37 5.23
C ARG A 10 4.16 10.79 6.29
N LYS A 11 3.68 10.66 7.53
CA LYS A 11 4.48 10.03 8.59
C LYS A 11 4.60 8.52 8.32
N LYS A 12 5.82 8.05 8.01
CA LYS A 12 6.22 6.65 8.21
C LYS A 12 5.90 6.31 9.67
N LYS A 13 5.09 5.28 9.93
CA LYS A 13 4.84 4.85 11.30
C LYS A 13 6.00 3.94 11.71
N VAL A 14 6.95 4.50 12.45
CA VAL A 14 7.99 3.69 13.10
C VAL A 14 7.33 3.06 14.32
N VAL A 15 7.22 1.74 14.31
CA VAL A 15 6.74 1.01 15.49
C VAL A 15 7.92 0.86 16.45
N HIS A 16 7.75 1.38 17.65
CA HIS A 16 8.73 1.25 18.72
C HIS A 16 8.25 0.17 19.71
N PHE A 17 9.13 -0.77 20.05
CA PHE A 17 8.77 -1.95 20.83
C PHE A 17 8.85 -1.65 22.33
N ASN A 18 7.70 -1.49 22.98
CA ASN A 18 7.64 -1.38 24.44
C ASN A 18 8.07 -2.72 25.06
N GLY A 19 9.21 -2.72 25.77
CA GLY A 19 10.02 -3.90 26.12
C GLY A 19 9.47 -4.83 27.20
N LYS A 20 8.23 -4.67 27.68
CA LYS A 20 7.65 -5.68 28.59
C LYS A 20 7.22 -6.92 27.80
N ARG A 21 8.15 -7.88 27.64
CA ARG A 21 7.99 -9.35 27.68
C ARG A 21 9.20 -10.03 27.01
N ASN A 22 10.15 -10.47 27.83
CA ASN A 22 11.30 -11.31 27.47
C ASN A 22 10.93 -12.64 26.77
N HIS A 23 9.66 -13.08 26.83
CA HIS A 23 9.21 -14.34 26.24
C HIS A 23 9.28 -14.43 24.71
N PHE A 24 9.36 -13.32 23.97
CA PHE A 24 9.32 -13.40 22.50
C PHE A 24 10.69 -13.55 21.84
N ALA A 25 11.74 -12.97 22.44
CA ALA A 25 13.11 -13.13 21.95
C ALA A 25 13.54 -14.60 21.95
N LEU A 26 13.02 -15.39 22.90
CA LEU A 26 13.28 -16.83 23.04
C LEU A 26 12.61 -17.68 21.95
N SER A 27 11.51 -17.23 21.34
CA SER A 27 10.76 -18.00 20.34
C SER A 27 11.09 -17.69 18.87
N SER A 28 11.73 -16.55 18.59
CA SER A 28 11.91 -16.04 17.22
C SER A 28 13.36 -15.94 16.75
N GLY A 29 14.36 -16.37 17.53
CA GLY A 29 15.79 -16.27 17.16
C GLY A 29 16.34 -14.84 16.99
N ILE A 30 15.48 -13.81 17.05
CA ILE A 30 15.80 -12.39 16.89
C ILE A 30 15.30 -11.63 18.12
N SER A 31 16.17 -10.82 18.70
CA SER A 31 15.91 -10.01 19.89
C SER A 31 15.42 -8.59 19.58
N PHE A 32 14.87 -7.94 20.60
CA PHE A 32 14.40 -6.56 20.55
C PHE A 32 15.09 -5.78 21.66
N PRO A 33 15.69 -4.61 21.38
CA PRO A 33 16.23 -3.78 22.45
C PRO A 33 15.10 -3.37 23.39
N GLU A 34 15.34 -3.45 24.70
CA GLU A 34 14.34 -2.98 25.66
C GLU A 34 14.12 -1.48 25.43
N SER A 35 12.85 -1.06 25.41
CA SER A 35 12.54 0.36 25.32
C SER A 35 11.26 0.72 26.07
N ILE A 36 11.23 1.95 26.58
CA ILE A 36 10.08 2.54 27.27
C ILE A 36 9.91 3.98 26.80
N LYS A 37 8.68 4.50 26.83
CA LYS A 37 8.47 5.94 26.54
C LYS A 37 9.06 6.79 27.66
N PHE A 38 9.83 7.81 27.31
CA PHE A 38 10.25 8.87 28.22
C PHE A 38 9.00 9.67 28.62
N THR A 39 8.42 9.33 29.77
CA THR A 39 7.10 9.83 30.22
C THR A 39 7.10 10.28 31.66
N LYS A 40 7.78 9.53 32.54
CA LYS A 40 7.87 9.81 33.98
C LYS A 40 9.31 9.64 34.46
N ARG A 41 9.70 10.46 35.43
CA ARG A 41 11.02 10.44 36.09
C ARG A 41 11.37 9.06 36.62
N GLU A 42 10.45 8.40 37.31
CA GLU A 42 10.64 7.10 37.94
C GLU A 42 10.92 6.01 36.89
N ALA A 43 10.24 6.09 35.74
CA ALA A 43 10.43 5.15 34.66
C ALA A 43 11.82 5.30 34.03
N PHE A 44 12.31 6.54 33.87
CA PHE A 44 13.66 6.83 33.40
C PHE A 44 14.73 6.32 34.37
N PHE A 45 14.57 6.59 35.67
CA PHE A 45 15.54 6.17 36.70
C PHE A 45 15.63 4.66 36.86
N ARG A 46 14.49 3.98 36.80
CA ARG A 46 14.48 2.51 36.79
C ARG A 46 15.23 1.97 35.58
N PHE A 47 15.02 2.55 34.40
CA PHE A 47 15.71 2.11 33.18
C PHE A 47 17.23 2.33 33.27
N LEU A 48 17.68 3.48 33.80
CA LEU A 48 19.10 3.76 34.09
C LEU A 48 19.72 2.84 35.15
N SER A 49 18.90 2.21 35.99
CA SER A 49 19.40 1.25 36.99
C SER A 49 19.67 -0.12 36.37
N ASN A 50 19.02 -0.43 35.25
CA ASN A 50 19.14 -1.70 34.55
C ASN A 50 20.19 -1.66 33.42
N TYR A 51 20.58 -0.47 32.96
CA TYR A 51 21.44 -0.30 31.79
C TYR A 51 22.45 0.82 31.97
N GLU A 52 23.72 0.48 31.75
CA GLU A 52 24.84 1.44 31.79
C GLU A 52 24.93 2.30 30.53
N ASN A 53 24.35 1.85 29.42
CA ASN A 53 24.37 2.58 28.15
C ASN A 53 22.98 2.59 27.52
N ILE A 54 22.41 3.78 27.35
CA ILE A 54 21.05 3.97 26.83
C ILE A 54 21.01 5.03 25.74
N LEU A 55 19.99 4.94 24.89
CA LEU A 55 19.69 5.91 23.84
C LEU A 55 18.33 6.55 24.09
N LEU A 56 18.26 7.87 24.02
CA LEU A 56 17.00 8.62 23.96
C LEU A 56 16.74 9.05 22.51
N LYS A 57 15.71 8.44 21.89
CA LYS A 57 15.38 8.61 20.48
C LYS A 57 14.00 9.26 20.30
N PRO A 58 13.84 10.22 19.38
CA PRO A 58 12.53 10.77 19.06
C PRO A 58 11.64 9.72 18.40
N THR A 59 10.35 9.67 18.76
CA THR A 59 9.43 8.64 18.25
C THR A 59 8.89 8.96 16.86
N SER A 60 8.85 10.24 16.46
CA SER A 60 8.19 10.68 15.20
C SER A 60 8.92 11.75 14.40
N ASN A 61 9.83 12.53 15.01
CA ASN A 61 10.51 13.63 14.33
C ASN A 61 12.01 13.33 14.16
N HIS A 62 12.46 13.08 12.93
CA HIS A 62 13.85 12.73 12.64
C HIS A 62 14.83 13.92 12.70
N SER A 63 14.34 15.16 12.80
CA SER A 63 15.21 16.33 13.01
C SER A 63 15.55 16.57 14.48
N SER A 64 14.91 15.87 15.41
CA SER A 64 15.20 15.99 16.84
C SER A 64 16.43 15.15 17.20
N PRO A 65 17.31 15.64 18.10
CA PRO A 65 18.57 14.98 18.43
C PRO A 65 18.33 13.63 19.14
N THR A 66 19.22 12.68 18.89
CA THR A 66 19.35 11.45 19.70
C THR A 66 20.40 11.70 20.76
N PHE A 67 20.10 11.33 22.00
CA PHE A 67 21.05 11.42 23.11
C PHE A 67 21.54 10.02 23.46
N GLN A 68 22.83 9.85 23.71
CA GLN A 68 23.36 8.63 24.32
C GLN A 68 23.77 8.96 25.75
N VAL A 69 23.35 8.14 26.71
CA VAL A 69 23.73 8.30 28.12
C VAL A 69 24.55 7.10 28.52
N LEU A 70 25.75 7.37 29.02
CA LEU A 70 26.68 6.39 29.56
C LEU A 70 26.75 6.60 31.08
N LYS A 71 26.64 5.53 31.84
CA LYS A 71 26.88 5.50 33.28
C LYS A 71 28.29 4.98 33.51
N ASP A 72 29.07 5.67 34.33
CA ASP A 72 30.39 5.20 34.73
C ASP A 72 30.32 4.33 36.01
N GLU A 73 31.44 3.68 36.34
CA GLU A 73 31.57 2.80 37.51
C GLU A 73 31.36 3.53 38.84
N LYS A 74 31.55 4.86 38.87
CA LYS A 74 31.37 5.71 40.05
C LYS A 74 29.93 6.22 40.21
N GLY A 75 29.05 5.87 39.27
CA GLY A 75 27.64 6.26 39.28
C GLY A 75 27.34 7.62 38.64
N SER A 76 28.33 8.27 38.02
CA SER A 76 28.16 9.49 37.23
C SER A 76 27.66 9.18 35.82
N TYR A 77 27.14 10.19 35.13
CA TYR A 77 26.54 10.05 33.80
C TYR A 77 27.18 10.97 32.79
N LYS A 78 27.54 10.44 31.62
CA LYS A 78 27.97 11.18 30.44
C LYS A 78 26.90 11.15 29.36
N VAL A 79 26.43 12.33 28.94
CA VAL A 79 25.49 12.48 27.82
C VAL A 79 26.25 12.87 26.58
N LEU A 80 26.19 12.06 25.53
CA LEU A 80 26.72 12.37 24.20
C LEU A 80 25.61 12.93 23.32
N THR A 81 25.92 14.03 22.64
CA THR A 81 25.03 14.73 21.70
C THR A 81 25.79 15.07 20.42
N SER A 82 25.08 15.57 19.40
CA SER A 82 25.73 16.14 18.21
C SER A 82 26.57 17.39 18.51
N GLU A 83 26.31 18.06 19.63
CA GLU A 83 26.93 19.32 20.03
C GLU A 83 28.09 19.13 21.02
N GLY A 84 28.34 17.90 21.47
CA GLY A 84 29.39 17.58 22.45
C GLY A 84 28.94 16.61 23.54
N SER A 85 29.76 16.49 24.60
CA SER A 85 29.49 15.63 25.75
C SER A 85 29.36 16.40 27.06
N PHE A 86 28.41 15.99 27.90
CA PHE A 86 28.10 16.64 29.19
C PHE A 86 28.19 15.61 30.32
N LEU A 87 28.68 16.02 31.50
CA LEU A 87 28.84 15.15 32.68
C LEU A 87 27.87 15.55 33.79
N PHE A 88 27.34 14.55 34.51
CA PHE A 88 26.38 14.73 35.60
C PHE A 88 26.75 13.79 36.74
N ALA A 89 26.76 14.30 37.97
CA ALA A 89 27.11 13.52 39.15
C ALA A 89 25.99 12.54 39.57
N ASP A 90 24.75 12.82 39.20
CA ASP A 90 23.57 12.11 39.70
C ASP A 90 22.44 12.06 38.65
N LYS A 91 21.42 11.23 38.92
CA LYS A 91 20.28 11.02 38.00
C LYS A 91 19.35 12.23 37.92
N GLU A 92 19.28 13.08 38.95
CA GLU A 92 18.41 14.27 38.98
C GLU A 92 18.95 15.38 38.09
N SER A 93 20.25 15.68 38.22
CA SER A 93 20.91 16.67 37.38
C SER A 93 20.85 16.26 35.91
N LEU A 94 21.05 14.97 35.61
CA LEU A 94 20.84 14.39 34.28
C LEU A 94 19.39 14.57 33.77
N PHE A 95 18.38 14.22 34.57
CA PHE A 95 16.98 14.31 34.15
C PHE A 95 16.54 15.76 33.92
N THR A 96 16.99 16.67 34.78
CA THR A 96 16.74 18.11 34.67
C THR A 96 17.34 18.67 33.38
N PHE A 97 18.53 18.21 32.98
CA PHE A 97 19.15 18.60 31.70
C PHE A 97 18.38 18.07 30.47
N LEU A 98 17.94 16.82 30.50
CA LEU A 98 17.30 16.16 29.35
C LEU A 98 15.84 16.61 29.14
N THR A 99 15.09 16.83 30.21
CA THR A 99 13.64 17.14 30.17
C THR A 99 13.28 18.31 29.25
N PRO A 100 13.89 19.51 29.34
CA PRO A 100 13.54 20.63 28.46
C PRO A 100 13.98 20.41 27.00
N LYS A 101 14.93 19.51 26.75
CA LYS A 101 15.40 19.14 25.41
C LYS A 101 14.50 18.10 24.74
N ILE A 102 13.65 17.44 25.51
CA ILE A 102 12.73 16.39 25.06
C ILE A 102 11.30 16.97 24.97
N LYS A 103 11.04 17.72 23.90
CA LYS A 103 9.83 18.55 23.78
C LYS A 103 8.53 17.80 23.43
N THR A 104 8.59 16.59 22.86
CA THR A 104 7.48 15.60 22.86
C THR A 104 7.89 14.28 22.21
N SER A 105 7.44 13.18 22.83
CA SER A 105 7.51 11.78 22.37
C SER A 105 8.92 11.24 22.09
N TYR A 106 9.67 10.93 23.16
CA TYR A 106 10.92 10.19 23.10
C TYR A 106 10.77 8.77 23.68
N LEU A 107 11.63 7.87 23.22
CA LEU A 107 11.83 6.57 23.85
C LEU A 107 13.22 6.50 24.45
N ILE A 108 13.28 5.89 25.62
CA ILE A 108 14.50 5.39 26.23
C ILE A 108 14.67 3.97 25.71
N GLN A 109 15.84 3.64 25.17
CA GLN A 109 16.15 2.34 24.59
C GLN A 109 17.52 1.86 25.08
N GLN A 110 17.66 0.57 25.35
CA GLN A 110 18.96 -0.06 25.59
C GLN A 110 19.89 0.18 24.39
N HIS A 111 21.13 0.61 24.65
CA HIS A 111 22.16 0.64 23.62
C HIS A 111 22.71 -0.77 23.40
N ILE A 112 22.79 -1.21 22.14
CA ILE A 112 23.41 -2.47 21.75
C ILE A 112 24.61 -2.13 20.86
N PRO A 113 25.85 -2.55 21.20
CA PRO A 113 27.00 -2.38 20.34
C PRO A 113 26.89 -3.34 19.15
N PHE A 114 26.66 -2.79 17.97
CA PHE A 114 26.55 -3.57 16.74
C PHE A 114 27.89 -3.66 16.02
N LEU A 115 28.15 -4.81 15.40
CA LEU A 115 29.25 -5.03 14.48
C LEU A 115 29.25 -3.98 13.35
N GLN A 116 30.43 -3.75 12.80
CA GLN A 116 30.66 -2.79 11.73
C GLN A 116 31.35 -3.48 10.55
N ILE A 117 31.12 -2.99 9.34
CA ILE A 117 31.83 -3.44 8.13
C ILE A 117 32.75 -2.29 7.73
N LYS A 118 34.06 -2.55 7.66
CA LYS A 118 35.09 -1.53 7.34
C LYS A 118 34.93 -0.26 8.22
N ASN A 119 34.74 -0.44 9.53
CA ASN A 119 34.47 0.63 10.52
C ASN A 119 33.24 1.50 10.23
N ARG A 120 32.27 0.98 9.46
CA ARG A 120 31.00 1.64 9.17
C ARG A 120 29.84 0.85 9.75
N PRO A 121 28.89 1.51 10.45
CA PRO A 121 27.66 0.87 10.88
C PRO A 121 26.89 0.31 9.69
N PHE A 122 26.34 -0.89 9.82
CA PHE A 122 25.49 -1.48 8.80
C PHE A 122 24.17 -1.98 9.40
N SER A 123 23.26 -2.38 8.53
CA SER A 123 22.05 -3.10 8.91
C SER A 123 21.62 -4.04 7.79
N LEU A 124 21.18 -5.25 8.14
CA LEU A 124 20.46 -6.09 7.20
C LEU A 124 19.05 -5.52 7.05
N LYS A 125 18.59 -5.39 5.80
CA LYS A 125 17.24 -4.95 5.44
C LYS A 125 16.50 -6.14 4.86
N ILE A 126 15.37 -6.49 5.46
CA ILE A 126 14.49 -7.55 4.98
C ILE A 126 13.13 -6.95 4.68
N LYS A 127 12.66 -7.07 3.44
CA LYS A 127 11.30 -6.73 3.05
C LYS A 127 10.44 -7.98 3.10
N VAL A 128 9.27 -7.83 3.69
CA VAL A 128 8.29 -8.89 3.87
C VAL A 128 6.96 -8.38 3.35
N GLU A 129 6.36 -9.10 2.44
CA GLU A 129 5.08 -8.73 1.83
C GLU A 129 4.03 -9.79 2.12
N LYS A 130 2.79 -9.32 2.29
CA LYS A 130 1.65 -10.19 2.49
C LYS A 130 1.13 -10.62 1.13
N ARG A 131 1.21 -11.90 0.85
CA ARG A 131 0.67 -12.52 -0.36
C ARG A 131 -0.87 -12.41 -0.39
N PRO A 132 -1.48 -12.53 -1.58
CA PRO A 132 -2.93 -12.49 -1.72
C PRO A 132 -3.65 -13.54 -0.88
N GLU A 133 -3.04 -14.71 -0.68
CA GLU A 133 -3.59 -15.81 0.14
C GLU A 133 -3.47 -15.54 1.65
N GLY A 134 -2.94 -14.37 2.04
CA GLY A 134 -2.83 -13.92 3.42
C GLY A 134 -1.53 -14.33 4.13
N ASN A 135 -0.69 -15.13 3.49
CA ASN A 135 0.61 -15.54 4.04
C ASN A 135 1.68 -14.45 3.87
N TRP A 136 2.60 -14.36 4.83
CA TRP A 136 3.74 -13.45 4.74
C TRP A 136 4.92 -14.14 4.06
N GLU A 137 5.60 -13.42 3.16
CA GLU A 137 6.79 -13.91 2.48
C GLU A 137 7.90 -12.85 2.46
N VAL A 138 9.14 -13.30 2.62
CA VAL A 138 10.33 -12.46 2.43
C VAL A 138 10.57 -12.26 0.94
N THR A 139 10.42 -11.02 0.46
CA THR A 139 10.57 -10.70 -0.97
C THR A 139 11.94 -10.13 -1.31
N GLU A 140 12.65 -9.55 -0.34
CA GLU A 140 13.94 -8.91 -0.57
C GLU A 140 14.81 -8.92 0.68
N LYS A 141 16.12 -9.14 0.50
CA LYS A 141 17.13 -9.08 1.55
C LYS A 141 18.39 -8.39 1.03
N TYR A 142 18.85 -7.35 1.72
CA TYR A 142 20.06 -6.62 1.34
C TYR A 142 20.76 -5.99 2.53
N VAL A 143 22.03 -5.64 2.38
CA VAL A 143 22.80 -4.96 3.43
C VAL A 143 22.91 -3.47 3.14
N LYS A 144 22.70 -2.66 4.16
CA LYS A 144 22.85 -1.20 4.08
C LYS A 144 23.96 -0.73 5.02
N VAL A 145 25.11 -0.35 4.45
CA VAL A 145 26.22 0.31 5.14
C VAL A 145 25.99 1.82 5.18
N LYS A 146 26.23 2.46 6.34
CA LYS A 146 26.03 3.90 6.55
C LYS A 146 27.22 4.69 5.97
N GLY A 147 26.94 5.84 5.35
CA GLY A 147 27.99 6.74 4.83
C GLY A 147 28.46 6.45 3.40
N ILE A 148 27.76 5.57 2.68
CA ILE A 148 27.96 5.33 1.24
C ILE A 148 26.76 5.94 0.49
N SER A 149 27.02 6.70 -0.59
CA SER A 149 25.98 7.32 -1.40
C SER A 149 25.11 6.24 -2.09
N LYS A 150 23.88 6.58 -2.50
CA LYS A 150 22.97 5.65 -3.20
C LYS A 150 23.55 5.09 -4.52
N GLN A 151 24.63 5.69 -5.04
CA GLN A 151 25.25 5.34 -6.32
C GLN A 151 26.57 4.56 -6.17
N GLU A 152 27.11 4.41 -4.95
CA GLU A 152 28.42 3.78 -4.68
C GLU A 152 28.34 2.66 -3.63
N THR A 153 27.21 1.99 -3.45
CA THR A 153 27.18 0.84 -2.55
C THR A 153 28.03 -0.29 -3.12
N ASP A 154 29.10 -0.68 -2.42
CA ASP A 154 29.52 -2.08 -2.35
C ASP A 154 28.24 -2.86 -1.95
N ILE A 155 27.48 -3.39 -2.91
CA ILE A 155 26.26 -4.16 -2.64
C ILE A 155 26.73 -5.52 -2.12
N LEU A 156 27.11 -5.57 -0.84
CA LEU A 156 27.32 -6.84 -0.18
C LEU A 156 25.96 -7.52 -0.05
N THR A 157 25.87 -8.71 -0.63
CA THR A 157 24.75 -9.62 -0.40
C THR A 157 24.73 -10.01 1.08
N VAL A 158 23.58 -10.50 1.55
CA VAL A 158 23.48 -11.03 2.92
C VAL A 158 24.44 -12.21 3.11
N LYS A 159 24.62 -13.05 2.10
CA LYS A 159 25.54 -14.20 2.16
C LYS A 159 27.00 -13.76 2.31
N GLU A 160 27.45 -12.78 1.52
CA GLU A 160 28.81 -12.23 1.64
C GLU A 160 29.03 -11.56 2.98
N THR A 161 28.02 -10.83 3.49
CA THR A 161 28.11 -10.20 4.82
C THR A 161 28.22 -11.25 5.93
N PHE A 162 27.49 -12.36 5.83
CA PHE A 162 27.59 -13.45 6.79
C PHE A 162 28.96 -14.13 6.75
N SER A 163 29.52 -14.31 5.55
CA SER A 163 30.88 -14.82 5.36
C SER A 163 31.92 -13.88 5.98
N LEU A 164 31.86 -12.58 5.65
CA LEU A 164 32.77 -11.56 6.17
C LEU A 164 32.76 -11.44 7.69
N LEU A 165 31.60 -11.66 8.33
CA LEU A 165 31.41 -11.56 9.77
C LEU A 165 31.55 -12.92 10.49
N ASN A 166 31.91 -13.98 9.77
CA ASN A 166 32.01 -15.36 10.30
C ASN A 166 30.76 -15.77 11.09
N LEU A 167 29.58 -15.48 10.55
CA LEU A 167 28.30 -15.82 11.18
C LEU A 167 27.94 -17.29 10.91
N PRO A 168 27.29 -17.99 11.86
CA PRO A 168 26.86 -19.36 11.66
C PRO A 168 25.92 -19.49 10.45
N LEU A 169 26.11 -20.53 9.63
CA LEU A 169 25.27 -20.80 8.46
C LEU A 169 23.80 -21.04 8.87
N GLU A 170 23.58 -21.68 10.01
CA GLU A 170 22.25 -21.89 10.61
C GLU A 170 21.48 -20.58 10.84
N THR A 171 22.19 -19.50 11.19
CA THR A 171 21.59 -18.17 11.36
C THR A 171 21.08 -17.62 10.03
N LEU A 172 21.75 -17.92 8.91
CA LEU A 172 21.31 -17.51 7.58
C LEU A 172 20.09 -18.33 7.13
N THR A 173 20.13 -19.64 7.36
CA THR A 173 19.05 -20.57 6.99
C THR A 173 17.76 -20.28 7.77
N SER A 174 17.86 -19.94 9.05
CA SER A 174 16.69 -19.63 9.90
C SER A 174 16.22 -18.18 9.84
N LEU A 175 16.94 -17.28 9.14
CA LEU A 175 16.65 -15.84 9.12
C LEU A 175 15.24 -15.53 8.63
N ASP A 176 14.81 -16.16 7.54
CA ASP A 176 13.51 -15.87 6.93
C ASP A 176 12.36 -16.31 7.84
N GLU A 177 12.42 -17.53 8.37
CA GLU A 177 11.43 -18.04 9.33
C GLU A 177 11.31 -17.13 10.56
N ASN A 178 12.47 -16.71 11.10
CA ASN A 178 12.55 -15.82 12.25
C ASN A 178 11.95 -14.44 11.96
N ILE A 179 12.21 -13.86 10.77
CA ILE A 179 11.60 -12.61 10.34
C ILE A 179 10.08 -12.74 10.17
N LEU A 180 9.60 -13.85 9.62
CA LEU A 180 8.17 -14.10 9.48
C LEU A 180 7.47 -14.20 10.86
N LYS A 181 8.11 -14.81 11.87
CA LYS A 181 7.62 -14.79 13.26
C LYS A 181 7.51 -13.36 13.80
N VAL A 182 8.52 -12.51 13.55
CA VAL A 182 8.52 -11.09 13.93
C VAL A 182 7.35 -10.35 13.27
N VAL A 183 7.15 -10.52 11.97
CA VAL A 183 6.07 -9.84 11.22
C VAL A 183 4.68 -10.30 11.66
N LYS A 184 4.47 -11.60 11.88
CA LYS A 184 3.20 -12.13 12.42
C LYS A 184 2.84 -11.50 13.77
N LYS A 185 3.82 -11.24 14.64
CA LYS A 185 3.56 -10.52 15.91
C LYS A 185 3.31 -9.03 15.70
N LEU A 186 4.03 -8.40 14.78
CA LEU A 186 3.80 -6.99 14.42
C LEU A 186 2.39 -6.78 13.88
N GLU A 187 1.90 -7.68 13.03
CA GLU A 187 0.53 -7.68 12.50
C GLU A 187 -0.53 -7.75 13.62
N ARG A 188 -0.30 -8.56 14.66
CA ARG A 188 -1.22 -8.62 15.82
C ARG A 188 -1.26 -7.32 16.63
N LYS A 189 -0.22 -6.48 16.57
CA LYS A 189 -0.07 -5.24 17.36
C LYS A 189 -0.24 -3.95 16.57
N ALA A 190 -0.10 -4.01 15.25
CA ALA A 190 -0.10 -2.87 14.35
C ALA A 190 -0.99 -3.20 13.14
N LEU A 191 -1.84 -2.23 12.78
CA LEU A 191 -2.83 -2.28 11.70
C LEU A 191 -2.30 -2.94 10.41
N ARG A 192 -3.23 -3.59 9.69
CA ARG A 192 -3.13 -4.49 8.53
C ARG A 192 -2.32 -3.95 7.33
N TYR A 193 -1.07 -3.52 7.54
CA TYR A 193 -0.18 -3.13 6.45
C TYR A 193 0.28 -4.38 5.71
N PRO A 194 0.29 -4.42 4.37
CA PRO A 194 0.69 -5.61 3.60
C PRO A 194 2.19 -5.66 3.30
N MET A 195 2.99 -4.73 3.84
CA MET A 195 4.43 -4.79 3.71
C MET A 195 5.14 -4.23 4.94
N TRP A 196 6.19 -4.93 5.36
CA TRP A 196 7.13 -4.50 6.38
C TRP A 196 8.55 -4.50 5.83
N GLU A 197 9.31 -3.46 6.17
CA GLU A 197 10.76 -3.41 6.03
C GLU A 197 11.36 -3.50 7.44
N ILE A 198 11.98 -4.64 7.73
CA ILE A 198 12.64 -4.93 9.00
C ILE A 198 14.13 -4.63 8.86
N SER A 199 14.68 -3.87 9.80
CA SER A 199 16.11 -3.60 9.91
C SER A 199 16.69 -4.40 11.06
N ILE A 200 17.72 -5.20 10.77
CA ILE A 200 18.43 -6.03 11.74
C ILE A 200 19.85 -5.49 11.96
N GLY A 201 20.23 -5.37 13.22
CA GLY A 201 21.62 -5.20 13.66
C GLY A 201 22.15 -6.52 14.22
N ILE A 202 23.48 -6.68 14.20
CA ILE A 202 24.18 -7.88 14.70
C ILE A 202 25.14 -7.41 15.78
N ASP A 203 25.04 -7.94 17.00
CA ASP A 203 25.94 -7.56 18.09
C ASP A 203 27.26 -8.34 18.06
N GLU A 204 28.17 -7.99 18.96
CA GLU A 204 29.49 -8.62 19.09
C GLU A 204 29.41 -10.11 19.43
N GLN A 205 28.32 -10.55 20.08
CA GLN A 205 28.02 -11.95 20.34
C GLN A 205 27.30 -12.64 19.16
N LYS A 206 27.29 -12.01 17.98
CA LYS A 206 26.67 -12.50 16.73
C LYS A 206 25.15 -12.68 16.81
N LYS A 207 24.50 -12.06 17.78
CA LYS A 207 23.04 -12.14 17.98
C LYS A 207 22.33 -11.11 17.11
N LEU A 208 21.16 -11.48 16.59
CA LEU A 208 20.33 -10.62 15.74
C LEU A 208 19.37 -9.76 16.56
N TRP A 209 19.26 -8.48 16.20
CA TRP A 209 18.38 -7.51 16.87
C TRP A 209 17.53 -6.72 15.88
N VAL A 210 16.22 -6.64 16.10
CA VAL A 210 15.35 -5.71 15.36
C VAL A 210 15.65 -4.28 15.81
N THR A 211 16.28 -3.51 14.94
CA THR A 211 16.63 -2.11 15.19
C THR A 211 15.55 -1.14 14.74
N LYS A 212 14.78 -1.53 13.72
CA LYS A 212 13.67 -0.73 13.18
C LYS A 212 12.70 -1.63 12.41
N ALA A 213 11.40 -1.39 12.59
CA ALA A 213 10.36 -1.97 11.74
C ALA A 213 9.55 -0.82 11.12
N ASN A 214 9.56 -0.73 9.80
CA ASN A 214 8.78 0.24 9.05
C ASN A 214 7.68 -0.51 8.31
N SER A 215 6.42 -0.14 8.53
CA SER A 215 5.39 -0.46 7.57
C SER A 215 5.29 0.66 6.53
N LYS A 216 5.21 0.30 5.25
CA LYS A 216 4.69 1.23 4.24
C LYS A 216 3.23 0.81 3.99
N PRO A 217 2.25 1.72 4.10
CA PRO A 217 0.92 1.40 3.60
C PRO A 217 1.02 1.07 2.11
N LEU A 218 0.29 0.04 1.67
CA LEU A 218 0.13 -0.26 0.25
C LEU A 218 -0.29 1.03 -0.45
N HIS A 219 0.41 1.41 -1.50
CA HIS A 219 0.01 2.60 -2.22
C HIS A 219 -1.20 2.23 -3.10
N ILE A 220 -2.41 2.38 -2.57
CA ILE A 220 -3.65 2.09 -3.31
C ILE A 220 -3.97 3.21 -4.29
N LYS A 221 -3.63 4.45 -3.92
CA LYS A 221 -3.92 5.60 -4.75
C LYS A 221 -3.15 5.53 -6.07
N GLY A 222 -3.90 5.34 -7.16
CA GLY A 222 -3.38 5.36 -8.52
C GLY A 222 -2.60 4.10 -8.92
N GLN A 223 -2.67 3.02 -8.14
CA GLN A 223 -2.06 1.73 -8.49
C GLN A 223 -3.16 0.67 -8.61
N LYS A 224 -3.65 0.49 -9.84
CA LYS A 224 -4.76 -0.44 -10.13
C LYS A 224 -4.44 -1.88 -9.72
N GLN A 225 -3.20 -2.30 -9.89
CA GLN A 225 -2.71 -3.62 -9.49
C GLN A 225 -2.91 -3.86 -7.99
N ASN A 226 -2.48 -2.91 -7.14
CA ASN A 226 -2.57 -3.04 -5.69
C ASN A 226 -4.03 -3.11 -5.21
N VAL A 227 -4.92 -2.31 -5.80
CA VAL A 227 -6.36 -2.40 -5.54
C VAL A 227 -6.85 -3.81 -5.84
N TYR A 228 -6.58 -4.29 -7.05
CA TYR A 228 -7.03 -5.61 -7.50
C TYR A 228 -6.51 -6.73 -6.60
N THR A 229 -5.22 -6.73 -6.25
CA THR A 229 -4.63 -7.72 -5.35
C THR A 229 -5.33 -7.77 -3.99
N VAL A 230 -5.66 -6.60 -3.43
CA VAL A 230 -6.36 -6.52 -2.15
C VAL A 230 -7.78 -7.06 -2.26
N LEU A 231 -8.51 -6.69 -3.31
CA LEU A 231 -9.88 -7.19 -3.49
C LEU A 231 -9.91 -8.69 -3.78
N LYS A 232 -8.96 -9.21 -4.57
CA LYS A 232 -8.84 -10.64 -4.88
C LYS A 232 -8.56 -11.49 -3.63
N SER A 233 -7.92 -10.93 -2.60
CA SER A 233 -7.73 -11.60 -1.30
C SER A 233 -9.00 -11.77 -0.47
N ASP A 234 -10.14 -11.29 -0.95
CA ASP A 234 -11.46 -11.50 -0.36
C ASP A 234 -12.26 -12.44 -1.26
N GLU A 235 -12.49 -13.67 -0.80
CA GLU A 235 -13.22 -14.69 -1.54
C GLU A 235 -14.61 -14.21 -1.97
N SER A 236 -15.25 -13.36 -1.16
CA SER A 236 -16.58 -12.84 -1.47
C SER A 236 -16.59 -11.80 -2.61
N LEU A 237 -15.43 -11.26 -2.99
CA LEU A 237 -15.28 -10.31 -4.09
C LEU A 237 -14.70 -10.94 -5.35
N GLN A 238 -14.08 -12.13 -5.28
CA GLN A 238 -13.51 -12.79 -6.45
C GLN A 238 -14.51 -12.99 -7.60
N PRO A 239 -15.78 -13.40 -7.37
CA PRO A 239 -16.73 -13.61 -8.47
C PRO A 239 -17.09 -12.34 -9.25
N VAL A 240 -16.88 -11.16 -8.67
CA VAL A 240 -17.17 -9.85 -9.28
C VAL A 240 -15.92 -9.16 -9.78
N LEU A 241 -14.76 -9.83 -9.79
CA LEU A 241 -13.51 -9.27 -10.32
C LEU A 241 -13.21 -9.88 -11.69
N PRO A 242 -13.04 -9.08 -12.75
CA PRO A 242 -12.55 -9.60 -14.02
C PRO A 242 -11.12 -10.12 -13.87
N GLN A 243 -10.80 -11.25 -14.51
CA GLN A 243 -9.46 -11.81 -14.47
C GLN A 243 -8.43 -10.77 -14.92
N THR A 244 -7.43 -10.51 -14.08
CA THR A 244 -6.43 -9.46 -14.32
C THR A 244 -5.04 -9.96 -13.93
N HIS A 245 -4.07 -9.74 -14.82
CA HIS A 245 -2.66 -10.03 -14.62
C HIS A 245 -1.79 -8.83 -14.98
N VAL A 246 -0.55 -8.80 -14.46
CA VAL A 246 0.46 -7.84 -14.92
C VAL A 246 1.03 -8.33 -16.24
N MET A 247 1.12 -7.46 -17.24
CA MET A 247 1.73 -7.77 -18.53
C MET A 247 3.26 -7.71 -18.40
N ASN A 248 3.86 -8.77 -17.85
CA ASN A 248 5.32 -8.88 -17.66
C ASN A 248 6.03 -9.65 -18.79
N SER A 249 5.26 -10.30 -19.68
CA SER A 249 5.75 -10.97 -20.87
C SER A 249 4.70 -10.92 -22.00
N GLU A 250 5.15 -11.15 -23.23
CA GLU A 250 4.28 -11.34 -24.40
C GLU A 250 3.32 -12.54 -24.20
N GLU A 251 3.80 -13.60 -23.56
CA GLU A 251 3.05 -14.82 -23.29
C GLU A 251 1.80 -14.56 -22.43
N VAL A 252 1.91 -13.73 -21.38
CA VAL A 252 0.76 -13.39 -20.52
C VAL A 252 -0.35 -12.70 -21.32
N LEU A 253 0.02 -11.84 -22.28
CA LEU A 253 -0.96 -11.18 -23.15
C LEU A 253 -1.67 -12.19 -24.04
N TRP A 254 -0.92 -13.07 -24.71
CA TRP A 254 -1.51 -14.02 -25.65
C TRP A 254 -2.31 -15.11 -24.96
N ASN A 255 -1.86 -15.62 -23.81
CA ASN A 255 -2.61 -16.60 -23.03
C ASN A 255 -3.97 -16.02 -22.58
N MET A 256 -3.96 -14.79 -22.08
CA MET A 256 -5.21 -14.09 -21.72
C MET A 256 -6.12 -13.85 -22.92
N LEU A 257 -5.56 -13.50 -24.08
CA LEU A 257 -6.34 -13.29 -25.30
C LEU A 257 -6.91 -14.60 -25.85
N ASP A 258 -6.14 -15.68 -25.81
CA ASP A 258 -6.59 -17.00 -26.29
C ASP A 258 -7.70 -17.56 -25.38
N GLU A 259 -7.63 -17.32 -24.08
CA GLU A 259 -8.65 -17.69 -23.08
C GLU A 259 -9.95 -16.88 -23.26
N HIS A 260 -9.85 -15.54 -23.30
CA HIS A 260 -11.02 -14.66 -23.24
C HIS A 260 -11.51 -14.14 -24.60
N LYS A 261 -10.76 -14.36 -25.68
CA LYS A 261 -10.95 -13.83 -27.05
C LYS A 261 -10.90 -12.32 -27.19
N THR A 262 -11.21 -11.57 -26.15
CA THR A 262 -11.10 -10.12 -26.07
C THR A 262 -10.55 -9.72 -24.70
N ILE A 263 -9.56 -8.84 -24.69
CA ILE A 263 -8.91 -8.33 -23.48
C ILE A 263 -8.77 -6.82 -23.52
N ILE A 264 -8.61 -6.24 -22.33
CA ILE A 264 -8.24 -4.85 -22.12
C ILE A 264 -6.82 -4.78 -21.60
N LEU A 265 -6.01 -3.96 -22.24
CA LEU A 265 -4.72 -3.51 -21.73
C LEU A 265 -4.91 -2.14 -21.08
N LYS A 266 -4.47 -1.98 -19.83
CA LYS A 266 -4.57 -0.72 -19.11
C LYS A 266 -3.28 -0.41 -18.35
N PRO A 267 -2.79 0.84 -18.34
CA PRO A 267 -1.59 1.19 -17.60
C PRO A 267 -1.85 1.04 -16.08
N VAL A 268 -0.86 0.53 -15.34
CA VAL A 268 -0.94 0.39 -13.87
C VAL A 268 -1.20 1.75 -13.22
N PHE A 269 -0.54 2.78 -13.76
CA PHE A 269 -0.65 4.18 -13.37
C PHE A 269 -1.38 4.95 -14.46
N GLY A 270 -2.47 5.62 -14.11
CA GLY A 270 -3.23 6.39 -15.08
C GLY A 270 -4.62 6.74 -14.57
N SER A 271 -5.30 7.62 -15.28
CA SER A 271 -6.66 8.07 -14.98
C SER A 271 -7.41 8.41 -16.27
N LEU A 272 -8.73 8.55 -16.19
CA LEU A 272 -9.59 9.04 -17.28
C LEU A 272 -9.58 8.17 -18.54
N GLY A 273 -9.32 6.87 -18.42
CA GLY A 273 -9.29 5.95 -19.57
C GLY A 273 -8.12 6.17 -20.53
N SER A 274 -7.16 7.04 -20.20
CA SER A 274 -5.98 7.27 -21.05
C SER A 274 -5.08 6.03 -21.08
N GLY A 275 -4.63 5.66 -22.28
CA GLY A 275 -3.80 4.47 -22.50
C GLY A 275 -4.54 3.13 -22.43
N VAL A 276 -5.87 3.10 -22.31
CA VAL A 276 -6.65 1.86 -22.34
C VAL A 276 -6.80 1.38 -23.79
N ILE A 277 -6.44 0.13 -24.05
CA ILE A 277 -6.44 -0.49 -25.38
C ILE A 277 -7.28 -1.77 -25.30
N LYS A 278 -8.16 -1.99 -26.28
CA LYS A 278 -8.91 -3.24 -26.44
C LYS A 278 -8.24 -4.09 -27.51
N VAL A 279 -8.02 -5.36 -27.24
CA VAL A 279 -7.43 -6.33 -28.19
C VAL A 279 -8.41 -7.48 -28.33
N SER A 280 -8.77 -7.84 -29.56
CA SER A 280 -9.75 -8.88 -29.86
C SER A 280 -9.22 -9.83 -30.94
N VAL A 281 -9.49 -11.13 -30.80
CA VAL A 281 -9.28 -12.11 -31.86
C VAL A 281 -10.43 -12.00 -32.87
N GLN A 282 -10.09 -12.00 -34.15
CA GLN A 282 -11.00 -12.12 -35.28
C GLN A 282 -10.62 -13.39 -36.07
N PRO A 283 -11.50 -13.93 -36.93
CA PRO A 283 -11.26 -15.22 -37.59
C PRO A 283 -9.90 -15.38 -38.27
N LEU A 284 -9.36 -14.31 -38.86
CA LEU A 284 -8.08 -14.31 -39.59
C LEU A 284 -7.13 -13.18 -39.15
N SER A 285 -7.39 -12.52 -38.02
CA SER A 285 -6.62 -11.33 -37.64
C SER A 285 -6.78 -10.96 -36.17
N TYR A 286 -6.03 -9.96 -35.73
CA TYR A 286 -6.09 -9.34 -34.42
C TYR A 286 -6.57 -7.89 -34.59
N LEU A 287 -7.62 -7.52 -33.87
CA LEU A 287 -8.14 -6.17 -33.85
C LEU A 287 -7.67 -5.44 -32.59
N ILE A 288 -6.96 -4.33 -32.77
CA ILE A 288 -6.54 -3.44 -31.70
C ILE A 288 -7.34 -2.15 -31.82
N GLN A 289 -8.13 -1.85 -30.80
CA GLN A 289 -8.91 -0.63 -30.69
C GLN A 289 -8.32 0.28 -29.62
N TYR A 290 -8.06 1.53 -29.99
CA TYR A 290 -7.68 2.59 -29.08
C TYR A 290 -8.61 3.77 -29.30
N ARG A 291 -9.34 4.16 -28.25
CA ARG A 291 -10.44 5.14 -28.37
C ARG A 291 -11.48 4.66 -29.39
N ASN A 292 -11.77 5.45 -30.42
CA ASN A 292 -12.65 5.14 -31.54
C ASN A 292 -11.89 4.68 -32.79
N GLU A 293 -10.58 4.47 -32.70
CA GLU A 293 -9.75 4.01 -33.82
C GLU A 293 -9.47 2.52 -33.72
N ASN A 294 -9.57 1.84 -34.86
CA ASN A 294 -9.32 0.42 -35.01
C ASN A 294 -8.13 0.19 -35.93
N LYS A 295 -7.26 -0.76 -35.57
CA LYS A 295 -6.20 -1.28 -36.44
C LYS A 295 -6.23 -2.80 -36.42
N GLN A 296 -6.08 -3.39 -37.61
CA GLN A 296 -6.12 -4.83 -37.82
C GLN A 296 -4.74 -5.33 -38.22
N PHE A 297 -4.37 -6.50 -37.69
CA PHE A 297 -3.07 -7.12 -37.91
C PHE A 297 -3.26 -8.60 -38.23
N LEU A 298 -2.52 -9.15 -39.19
CA LEU A 298 -2.70 -10.54 -39.61
C LEU A 298 -1.98 -11.51 -38.67
N THR A 299 -0.92 -11.06 -38.00
CA THR A 299 -0.09 -11.91 -37.14
C THR A 299 0.03 -11.39 -35.71
N LYS A 300 0.26 -12.31 -34.75
CA LYS A 300 0.59 -11.96 -33.35
C LYS A 300 1.81 -11.04 -33.28
N LYS A 301 2.83 -11.30 -34.09
CA LYS A 301 4.09 -10.52 -34.12
C LYS A 301 3.86 -9.06 -34.50
N GLU A 302 3.08 -8.79 -35.55
CA GLU A 302 2.76 -7.43 -35.99
C GLU A 302 1.92 -6.69 -34.94
N ALA A 303 0.89 -7.35 -34.41
CA ALA A 303 0.04 -6.82 -33.36
C ALA A 303 0.87 -6.47 -32.11
N PHE A 304 1.76 -7.36 -31.66
CA PHE A 304 2.62 -7.12 -30.51
C PHE A 304 3.58 -5.95 -30.73
N THR A 305 4.22 -5.88 -31.90
CA THR A 305 5.12 -4.78 -32.26
C THR A 305 4.38 -3.44 -32.20
N PHE A 306 3.14 -3.39 -32.72
CA PHE A 306 2.31 -2.20 -32.61
C PHE A 306 1.95 -1.86 -31.16
N LEU A 307 1.54 -2.86 -30.35
CA LEU A 307 1.26 -2.65 -28.93
C LEU A 307 2.48 -2.14 -28.15
N GLN A 308 3.67 -2.67 -28.41
CA GLN A 308 4.91 -2.20 -27.80
C GLN A 308 5.18 -0.73 -28.14
N SER A 309 4.91 -0.30 -29.38
CA SER A 309 5.05 1.10 -29.78
C SER A 309 4.11 2.04 -29.00
N MET A 310 2.92 1.56 -28.64
CA MET A 310 1.93 2.30 -27.86
C MET A 310 2.23 2.31 -26.36
N ILE A 311 2.61 1.15 -25.81
CA ILE A 311 2.84 0.93 -24.37
C ILE A 311 4.19 1.52 -23.93
N GLN A 312 5.19 1.45 -24.80
CA GLN A 312 6.56 1.89 -24.55
C GLN A 312 7.10 1.24 -23.25
N ASN A 313 7.67 2.03 -22.34
CA ASN A 313 8.27 1.55 -21.08
C ASN A 313 7.28 1.51 -19.91
N GLN A 314 5.98 1.65 -20.15
CA GLN A 314 4.99 1.68 -19.09
C GLN A 314 4.56 0.27 -18.65
N THR A 315 4.37 0.07 -17.35
CA THR A 315 3.79 -1.18 -16.85
C THR A 315 2.29 -1.21 -17.13
N TYR A 316 1.83 -2.27 -17.79
CA TYR A 316 0.44 -2.51 -18.13
C TYR A 316 -0.15 -3.73 -17.41
N LEU A 317 -1.47 -3.74 -17.28
CA LEU A 317 -2.27 -4.88 -16.86
C LEU A 317 -3.00 -5.45 -18.07
N VAL A 318 -3.08 -6.78 -18.14
CA VAL A 318 -3.97 -7.51 -19.05
C VAL A 318 -5.20 -7.92 -18.26
N GLN A 319 -6.38 -7.47 -18.68
CA GLN A 319 -7.65 -7.73 -18.01
C GLN A 319 -8.65 -8.34 -19.00
N GLN A 320 -9.45 -9.29 -18.53
CA GLN A 320 -10.62 -9.80 -19.25
C GLN A 320 -11.52 -8.64 -19.68
N TYR A 321 -11.92 -8.60 -20.96
CA TYR A 321 -12.94 -7.66 -21.41
C TYR A 321 -14.31 -8.11 -20.90
N ILE A 322 -15.05 -7.18 -20.30
CA ILE A 322 -16.43 -7.40 -19.87
C ILE A 322 -17.32 -6.89 -20.99
N ASP A 323 -18.17 -7.76 -21.54
CA ASP A 323 -19.15 -7.37 -22.55
C ASP A 323 -20.35 -6.69 -21.89
N LEU A 324 -20.16 -5.40 -21.62
CA LEU A 324 -21.12 -4.57 -20.86
C LEU A 324 -22.46 -4.47 -21.58
N ALA A 325 -23.52 -4.38 -20.79
CA ALA A 325 -24.84 -3.98 -21.29
C ALA A 325 -24.74 -2.66 -22.07
N THR A 326 -25.58 -2.54 -23.09
CA THR A 326 -25.55 -1.39 -24.00
C THR A 326 -26.91 -0.69 -24.06
N ILE A 327 -26.86 0.60 -24.37
CA ILE A 327 -28.02 1.41 -24.79
C ILE A 327 -27.67 1.88 -26.20
N GLU A 328 -28.49 1.51 -27.19
CA GLU A 328 -28.25 1.84 -28.61
C GLU A 328 -26.84 1.41 -29.09
N GLY A 329 -26.38 0.24 -28.63
CA GLY A 329 -25.03 -0.29 -28.95
C GLY A 329 -23.87 0.41 -28.23
N ARG A 330 -24.15 1.40 -27.36
CA ARG A 330 -23.13 2.10 -26.57
C ARG A 330 -23.00 1.44 -25.19
N PRO A 331 -21.80 0.96 -24.79
CA PRO A 331 -21.63 0.29 -23.50
C PRO A 331 -21.87 1.25 -22.33
N LEU A 332 -22.42 0.71 -21.25
CA LEU A 332 -22.66 1.45 -20.01
C LEU A 332 -21.91 0.84 -18.82
N ASP A 333 -21.46 1.70 -17.92
CA ASP A 333 -20.97 1.29 -16.60
C ASP A 333 -21.51 2.23 -15.51
N LEU A 334 -21.41 1.80 -14.26
CA LEU A 334 -21.99 2.48 -13.11
C LEU A 334 -20.90 3.15 -12.28
N ARG A 335 -21.13 4.39 -11.87
CA ARG A 335 -20.35 5.06 -10.83
C ARG A 335 -21.07 4.94 -9.50
N ILE A 336 -20.43 4.31 -8.52
CA ILE A 336 -20.90 4.22 -7.14
C ILE A 336 -19.95 4.99 -6.23
N ILE A 337 -20.47 5.88 -5.38
CA ILE A 337 -19.68 6.61 -4.39
C ILE A 337 -20.02 6.09 -2.99
N VAL A 338 -18.97 5.71 -2.26
CA VAL A 338 -19.06 5.26 -0.86
C VAL A 338 -18.26 6.23 0.00
N GLN A 339 -18.85 6.71 1.10
CA GLN A 339 -18.21 7.65 2.03
C GLN A 339 -18.34 7.19 3.47
N ARG A 340 -17.43 7.65 4.34
CA ARG A 340 -17.58 7.45 5.78
C ARG A 340 -18.57 8.45 6.36
N ASN A 341 -19.50 7.98 7.18
CA ASN A 341 -20.38 8.83 8.00
C ASN A 341 -19.61 9.41 9.21
N GLU A 342 -20.33 10.11 10.08
CA GLU A 342 -19.81 10.73 11.31
C GLU A 342 -19.25 9.70 12.30
N HIS A 343 -19.81 8.49 12.30
CA HIS A 343 -19.38 7.35 13.10
C HIS A 343 -18.25 6.55 12.44
N SER A 344 -17.68 7.04 11.35
CA SER A 344 -16.65 6.38 10.56
C SER A 344 -17.09 5.07 9.89
N GLU A 345 -18.39 4.85 9.69
CA GLU A 345 -18.92 3.68 8.96
C GLU A 345 -19.07 3.99 7.48
N TRP A 346 -18.86 3.00 6.62
CA TRP A 346 -19.02 3.16 5.18
C TRP A 346 -20.50 3.17 4.79
N VAL A 347 -20.90 4.14 3.98
CA VAL A 347 -22.26 4.31 3.46
C VAL A 347 -22.20 4.62 1.97
N VAL A 348 -23.10 4.03 1.17
CA VAL A 348 -23.26 4.40 -0.23
C VAL A 348 -24.02 5.72 -0.32
N THR A 349 -23.38 6.74 -0.88
CA THR A 349 -23.91 8.11 -0.93
C THR A 349 -24.42 8.51 -2.30
N GLY A 350 -24.19 7.68 -3.33
CA GLY A 350 -24.80 7.89 -4.63
C GLY A 350 -24.35 6.89 -5.69
N LYS A 351 -25.22 6.66 -6.66
CA LYS A 351 -25.01 5.80 -7.84
C LYS A 351 -25.50 6.52 -9.09
N TYR A 352 -24.86 6.31 -10.23
CA TYR A 352 -25.40 6.69 -11.53
C TYR A 352 -24.79 5.84 -12.65
N ALA A 353 -25.48 5.73 -13.78
CA ALA A 353 -24.97 5.06 -14.98
C ALA A 353 -24.31 6.07 -15.93
N LYS A 354 -23.19 5.70 -16.53
CA LYS A 354 -22.51 6.40 -17.63
C LYS A 354 -22.70 5.60 -18.90
N VAL A 355 -23.19 6.24 -19.96
CA VAL A 355 -23.21 5.66 -21.31
C VAL A 355 -22.00 6.19 -22.09
N ALA A 356 -21.27 5.31 -22.76
CA ALA A 356 -20.14 5.70 -23.60
C ALA A 356 -20.59 6.57 -24.79
N SER A 357 -19.66 7.37 -25.33
CA SER A 357 -19.87 8.02 -26.63
C SER A 357 -19.90 6.99 -27.76
N LEU A 358 -20.58 7.33 -28.85
CA LEU A 358 -20.69 6.45 -30.02
C LEU A 358 -19.30 6.01 -30.53
N GLY A 359 -19.11 4.71 -30.77
CA GLY A 359 -17.87 4.12 -31.24
C GLY A 359 -16.78 3.90 -30.17
N TYR A 360 -16.98 4.38 -28.93
CA TYR A 360 -16.05 4.16 -27.82
C TYR A 360 -16.43 2.91 -27.02
N PHE A 361 -15.43 2.09 -26.68
CA PHE A 361 -15.59 0.94 -25.79
C PHE A 361 -15.44 1.29 -24.29
N THR A 362 -15.10 2.55 -23.96
CA THR A 362 -14.97 3.02 -22.57
C THR A 362 -15.87 4.22 -22.32
N THR A 363 -16.42 4.32 -21.11
CA THR A 363 -17.28 5.45 -20.70
C THR A 363 -16.49 6.67 -20.21
N ASN A 364 -15.21 6.48 -19.87
CA ASN A 364 -14.38 7.50 -19.19
C ASN A 364 -13.82 8.59 -20.10
N LEU A 365 -13.71 8.34 -21.40
CA LEU A 365 -13.14 9.28 -22.39
C LEU A 365 -14.18 10.29 -22.91
N ALA A 366 -15.44 10.11 -22.56
CA ALA A 366 -16.53 10.98 -22.97
C ALA A 366 -16.68 12.13 -21.96
N THR A 367 -16.15 13.31 -22.30
CA THR A 367 -16.43 14.57 -21.60
C THR A 367 -17.95 14.82 -21.45
N ASP A 368 -18.73 14.24 -22.37
CA ASP A 368 -20.19 14.31 -22.48
C ASP A 368 -20.90 12.97 -22.37
N ALA A 369 -20.36 12.00 -21.60
CA ALA A 369 -21.11 10.77 -21.31
C ALA A 369 -22.52 11.11 -20.81
N ASP A 370 -23.54 10.50 -21.42
CA ASP A 370 -24.91 10.58 -20.94
C ASP A 370 -24.95 9.95 -19.54
N VAL A 371 -25.53 10.69 -18.60
CA VAL A 371 -25.66 10.25 -17.20
C VAL A 371 -27.13 9.97 -16.94
N LEU A 372 -27.41 8.74 -16.53
CA LEU A 372 -28.75 8.26 -16.22
C LEU A 372 -28.82 7.79 -14.77
N SER A 373 -30.04 7.77 -14.21
CA SER A 373 -30.30 6.93 -13.04
C SER A 373 -30.07 5.45 -13.38
N ILE A 374 -29.90 4.60 -12.35
CA ILE A 374 -29.66 3.17 -12.58
C ILE A 374 -30.91 2.54 -13.17
N GLU A 375 -32.07 2.98 -12.69
CA GLU A 375 -33.41 2.59 -13.12
C GLU A 375 -33.63 2.92 -14.61
N GLU A 376 -33.39 4.17 -15.03
CA GLU A 376 -33.47 4.58 -16.43
C GLU A 376 -32.49 3.79 -17.32
N ALA A 377 -31.29 3.48 -16.82
CA ALA A 377 -30.29 2.73 -17.58
C ALA A 377 -30.68 1.25 -17.75
N VAL A 378 -31.27 0.63 -16.72
CA VAL A 378 -31.77 -0.75 -16.79
C VAL A 378 -32.96 -0.83 -17.74
N GLU A 379 -33.90 0.11 -17.66
CA GLU A 379 -35.07 0.18 -18.54
C GLU A 379 -34.69 0.34 -20.02
N LYS A 380 -33.70 1.19 -20.32
CA LYS A 380 -33.28 1.49 -21.70
C LYS A 380 -32.27 0.50 -22.29
N SER A 381 -31.80 -0.47 -21.51
CA SER A 381 -30.81 -1.45 -21.95
C SER A 381 -31.44 -2.84 -22.07
N GLY A 382 -30.65 -3.84 -22.48
CA GLY A 382 -31.06 -5.25 -22.47
C GLY A 382 -31.30 -5.85 -21.08
N LEU A 383 -31.25 -5.04 -20.00
CA LEU A 383 -31.31 -5.49 -18.61
C LEU A 383 -32.70 -5.38 -17.97
N GLY A 384 -33.74 -4.97 -18.71
CA GLY A 384 -35.10 -4.79 -18.17
C GLY A 384 -35.73 -6.05 -17.55
N HIS A 385 -35.14 -7.23 -17.77
CA HIS A 385 -35.54 -8.50 -17.16
C HIS A 385 -35.04 -8.69 -15.71
N LEU A 386 -34.13 -7.84 -15.23
CA LEU A 386 -33.59 -7.93 -13.87
C LEU A 386 -34.54 -7.31 -12.85
N ASP A 387 -34.60 -7.89 -11.65
CA ASP A 387 -35.19 -7.23 -10.49
C ASP A 387 -34.31 -6.06 -10.06
N ILE A 388 -34.78 -4.84 -10.32
CA ILE A 388 -34.08 -3.59 -10.02
C ILE A 388 -33.81 -3.41 -8.52
N THR A 389 -34.73 -3.87 -7.66
CA THR A 389 -34.56 -3.75 -6.20
C THR A 389 -33.42 -4.63 -5.74
N LYS A 390 -33.40 -5.89 -6.21
CA LYS A 390 -32.33 -6.84 -5.93
C LYS A 390 -30.98 -6.36 -6.46
N LEU A 391 -30.95 -5.86 -7.70
CA LEU A 391 -29.74 -5.29 -8.31
C LEU A 391 -29.15 -4.16 -7.47
N LEU A 392 -29.98 -3.20 -7.03
CA LEU A 392 -29.53 -2.07 -6.22
C LEU A 392 -28.94 -2.50 -4.87
N GLN A 393 -29.54 -3.53 -4.23
CA GLN A 393 -29.03 -4.12 -2.99
C GLN A 393 -27.69 -4.83 -3.20
N ASP A 394 -27.54 -5.58 -4.29
CA ASP A 394 -26.31 -6.29 -4.61
C ASP A 394 -25.17 -5.30 -4.92
N LEU A 395 -25.47 -4.22 -5.65
CA LEU A 395 -24.54 -3.11 -5.89
C LEU A 395 -24.09 -2.45 -4.57
N ASP A 396 -25.00 -2.22 -3.62
CA ASP A 396 -24.65 -1.67 -2.30
C ASP A 396 -23.76 -2.62 -1.51
N SER A 397 -24.13 -3.89 -1.45
CA SER A 397 -23.37 -4.93 -0.76
C SER A 397 -21.94 -5.03 -1.29
N ILE A 398 -21.79 -5.08 -2.62
CA ILE A 398 -20.47 -5.12 -3.28
C ILE A 398 -19.67 -3.85 -2.97
N ALA A 399 -20.30 -2.68 -3.05
CA ALA A 399 -19.63 -1.41 -2.81
C ALA A 399 -19.16 -1.25 -1.36
N LEU A 400 -19.98 -1.64 -0.39
CA LEU A 400 -19.65 -1.59 1.03
C LEU A 400 -18.56 -2.60 1.41
N LYS A 401 -18.63 -3.85 0.90
CA LYS A 401 -17.57 -4.85 1.09
C LYS A 401 -16.23 -4.36 0.53
N THR A 402 -16.25 -3.82 -0.69
CA THR A 402 -15.06 -3.24 -1.33
C THR A 402 -14.48 -2.09 -0.51
N ALA A 403 -15.31 -1.15 -0.06
CA ALA A 403 -14.90 -0.01 0.75
C ALA A 403 -14.36 -0.44 2.13
N GLY A 404 -14.98 -1.43 2.77
CA GLY A 404 -14.51 -2.05 4.01
C GLY A 404 -13.12 -2.66 3.85
N LYS A 405 -12.95 -3.55 2.86
CA LYS A 405 -11.68 -4.22 2.58
C LYS A 405 -10.54 -3.25 2.28
N LEU A 406 -10.79 -2.22 1.47
CA LEU A 406 -9.80 -1.18 1.20
C LEU A 406 -9.60 -0.22 2.39
N GLY A 407 -10.64 -0.01 3.20
CA GLY A 407 -10.61 0.82 4.40
C GLY A 407 -9.71 0.25 5.49
N ASP A 408 -9.64 -1.07 5.61
CA ASP A 408 -8.75 -1.78 6.56
C ASP A 408 -7.27 -1.47 6.35
N ILE A 409 -6.89 -1.22 5.10
CA ILE A 409 -5.51 -0.93 4.70
C ILE A 409 -5.26 0.55 4.43
N SER A 410 -6.31 1.35 4.28
CA SER A 410 -6.27 2.79 4.01
C SER A 410 -7.07 3.59 5.04
N LEU A 411 -6.55 3.64 6.27
CA LEU A 411 -7.26 4.13 7.47
C LEU A 411 -7.72 5.59 7.41
N HIS A 412 -7.06 6.44 6.61
CA HIS A 412 -7.43 7.85 6.46
C HIS A 412 -8.33 8.09 5.24
N GLN A 413 -8.67 7.04 4.49
CA GLN A 413 -9.57 7.17 3.35
C GLN A 413 -11.00 7.32 3.85
N ARG A 414 -11.68 8.36 3.37
CA ARG A 414 -13.08 8.69 3.68
C ARG A 414 -14.02 8.55 2.48
N ILE A 415 -13.48 8.30 1.29
CA ILE A 415 -14.27 8.20 0.06
C ILE A 415 -13.68 7.17 -0.90
N TRP A 416 -14.52 6.35 -1.51
CA TRP A 416 -14.17 5.52 -2.67
C TRP A 416 -15.18 5.77 -3.78
N GLY A 417 -14.73 5.71 -5.02
CA GLY A 417 -15.64 5.61 -6.15
C GLY A 417 -15.34 4.36 -6.95
N LEU A 418 -16.34 3.51 -7.08
CA LEU A 418 -16.25 2.28 -7.86
C LEU A 418 -16.82 2.57 -9.25
N ASP A 419 -16.11 2.10 -10.27
CA ASP A 419 -16.63 1.93 -11.62
C ASP A 419 -17.01 0.45 -11.76
N VAL A 420 -18.30 0.18 -11.93
CA VAL A 420 -18.89 -1.17 -11.90
C VAL A 420 -19.60 -1.44 -13.22
N GLY A 421 -19.28 -2.54 -13.87
CA GLY A 421 -19.96 -3.00 -15.07
C GLY A 421 -21.08 -3.98 -14.75
N ILE A 422 -22.09 -4.00 -15.60
CA ILE A 422 -23.07 -5.10 -15.67
C ILE A 422 -22.96 -5.66 -17.09
N ASP A 423 -22.72 -6.96 -17.22
CA ASP A 423 -22.66 -7.59 -18.54
C ASP A 423 -24.06 -7.85 -19.12
N GLN A 424 -24.13 -8.30 -20.38
CA GLN A 424 -25.42 -8.60 -21.03
C GLN A 424 -26.27 -9.67 -20.31
N LYS A 425 -25.68 -10.45 -19.41
CA LYS A 425 -26.36 -11.50 -18.62
C LYS A 425 -26.74 -11.01 -17.22
N GLY A 426 -26.55 -9.74 -16.90
CA GLY A 426 -26.84 -9.17 -15.59
C GLY A 426 -25.78 -9.43 -14.52
N ARG A 427 -24.61 -9.97 -14.87
CA ARG A 427 -23.52 -10.23 -13.91
C ARG A 427 -22.77 -8.93 -13.61
N ILE A 428 -22.49 -8.71 -12.32
CA ILE A 428 -21.83 -7.49 -11.82
C ILE A 428 -20.33 -7.67 -11.79
N PHE A 429 -19.58 -6.68 -12.26
CA PHE A 429 -18.12 -6.66 -12.25
C PHE A 429 -17.55 -5.34 -11.72
N ILE A 430 -16.57 -5.38 -10.82
CA ILE A 430 -15.79 -4.21 -10.41
C ILE A 430 -14.69 -3.97 -11.45
N ILE A 431 -14.82 -2.91 -12.24
CA ILE A 431 -13.86 -2.55 -13.29
C ILE A 431 -12.66 -1.80 -12.67
N GLU A 432 -12.94 -0.81 -11.82
CA GLU A 432 -11.93 0.02 -11.17
C GLU A 432 -12.44 0.59 -9.83
N VAL A 433 -11.53 0.83 -8.89
CA VAL A 433 -11.83 1.56 -7.65
C VAL A 433 -10.88 2.74 -7.48
N ASN A 434 -11.48 3.92 -7.32
CA ASN A 434 -10.80 5.20 -7.29
C ASN A 434 -10.79 5.80 -5.87
N SER A 435 -9.59 6.09 -5.35
CA SER A 435 -9.40 6.80 -4.06
C SER A 435 -9.76 8.29 -4.09
N ARG A 436 -9.95 8.87 -5.29
CA ARG A 436 -10.30 10.28 -5.50
C ARG A 436 -11.30 10.41 -6.64
N PRO A 437 -12.52 9.92 -6.44
CA PRO A 437 -13.48 9.87 -7.52
C PRO A 437 -13.99 11.27 -7.88
N GLY A 438 -14.20 11.47 -9.17
CA GLY A 438 -14.92 12.64 -9.67
C GLY A 438 -16.41 12.54 -9.29
N THR A 439 -17.00 13.66 -8.88
CA THR A 439 -18.43 13.74 -8.47
C THR A 439 -19.25 14.67 -9.36
N LYS A 440 -18.69 15.12 -10.49
CA LYS A 440 -19.36 16.05 -11.40
C LYS A 440 -20.55 15.40 -12.13
N GLY A 441 -20.48 14.10 -12.42
CA GLY A 441 -21.56 13.37 -13.10
C GLY A 441 -22.89 13.44 -12.36
N PHE A 442 -22.88 13.40 -11.03
CA PHE A 442 -24.08 13.55 -10.20
C PHE A 442 -24.82 14.88 -10.38
N ARG A 443 -24.18 15.92 -10.93
CA ARG A 443 -24.86 17.19 -11.27
C ARG A 443 -25.66 17.13 -12.56
N LYS A 444 -25.43 16.11 -13.40
CA LYS A 444 -26.15 15.89 -14.66
C LYS A 444 -27.46 15.12 -14.46
N LEU A 445 -27.67 14.54 -13.28
CA LEU A 445 -28.93 13.88 -12.93
C LEU A 445 -30.04 14.92 -12.71
N LYS A 446 -31.28 14.55 -13.05
CA LYS A 446 -32.47 15.37 -12.80
C LYS A 446 -32.65 15.65 -11.29
N ASN A 447 -32.47 14.63 -10.45
CA ASN A 447 -32.47 14.77 -8.99
C ASN A 447 -31.04 14.99 -8.46
N LEU A 448 -30.84 16.09 -7.73
CA LEU A 448 -29.55 16.50 -7.17
C LEU A 448 -29.30 16.03 -5.72
N ASP A 449 -30.19 15.26 -5.11
CA ASP A 449 -30.11 14.86 -3.69
C ASP A 449 -28.87 14.00 -3.40
N MET A 450 -28.51 13.10 -4.31
CA MET A 450 -27.25 12.36 -4.21
C MET A 450 -26.03 13.30 -4.27
N TYR A 451 -26.05 14.31 -5.14
CA TYR A 451 -24.96 15.28 -5.23
C TYR A 451 -24.82 16.09 -3.92
N LYS A 452 -25.95 16.57 -3.37
CA LYS A 452 -25.99 17.28 -2.08
C LYS A 452 -25.48 16.39 -0.94
N THR A 453 -25.91 15.13 -0.89
CA THR A 453 -25.47 14.14 0.10
C THR A 453 -23.97 13.91 0.03
N ILE A 454 -23.42 13.67 -1.17
CA ILE A 454 -21.98 13.49 -1.38
C ILE A 454 -21.17 14.70 -0.89
N ARG A 455 -21.68 15.92 -1.14
CA ARG A 455 -21.05 17.17 -0.69
C ARG A 455 -21.07 17.31 0.83
N ARG A 456 -22.20 17.01 1.49
CA ARG A 456 -22.32 17.01 2.96
C ARG A 456 -21.32 16.03 3.60
N TYR A 457 -21.25 14.79 3.11
CA TYR A 457 -20.30 13.80 3.61
C TYR A 457 -18.83 14.16 3.38
N LYS A 458 -18.51 15.05 2.43
CA LYS A 458 -17.14 15.56 2.25
C LYS A 458 -16.72 16.60 3.29
N GLN A 459 -17.69 17.20 4.00
CA GLN A 459 -17.44 18.21 5.04
C GLN A 459 -17.24 17.59 6.42
N LEU A 460 -17.71 16.35 6.62
CA LEU A 460 -17.42 15.50 7.77
C LEU A 460 -15.98 14.96 7.71
#